data_AF-A0A432SB68-F1
#
_entry.id   AF-A0A432SB68-F1
#
_cell.length_a   1.000
_cell.length_b   1.000
_cell.length_c   1.000
_cell.angle_alpha   90.00
_cell.angle_beta   90.00
_cell.angle_gamma   90.00
#
_symmetry.space_group_name_H-M   'P 1'
#
loop_
_entity.id
_entity.type
_entity.pdbx_description
1 polymer ?
#
loop_
_entity_poly.entity_id
_entity_poly.type
_entity_poly.pdbx_seq_one_letter_code
_entity_poly.pdbx_strand_id
1 'polypeptide(L)'
;MAFLDEYKAHVAERETLGVPPLPLSAEQTAEVIELIKSHCTDELLDLLTNRVAPGVDDAAYVKAAFLNDVAAENISVDCIAPEKAVEMLGMMLGGYNVKPLIDALSSKNKAVVAAAVKALSKTLLVYDAFNDIEELHKAGNAAATEVMTSWANAEWFTSKPELADKITVTVFKVEGETNTDDLSPASEAFTRSDIPLHANSMLVAKMDDPIGTIAELKKKGHAVAYVGDVVGTGSSRKSGINSVQWHMGDDISGVPNKRTGGVVLGSTIAPIFFATAEDSGALPLELDVTNMNMGDVIDIYPYKGEAH
;
A
#
# COMPACT_ATOMS: atom_id res chain seq x y z
N MET A 1 -26.92 -11.54 8.34
CA MET A 1 -26.10 -12.33 9.28
C MET A 1 -25.25 -13.38 8.57
N ALA A 2 -25.64 -13.93 7.41
CA ALA A 2 -24.81 -14.86 6.64
C ALA A 2 -23.41 -14.33 6.28
N PHE A 3 -23.31 -13.09 5.76
CA PHE A 3 -22.04 -12.49 5.34
C PHE A 3 -20.93 -12.53 6.41
N LEU A 4 -21.21 -12.03 7.62
CA LEU A 4 -20.17 -11.95 8.66
C LEU A 4 -19.71 -13.32 9.13
N ASP A 5 -20.61 -14.32 9.13
CA ASP A 5 -20.25 -15.69 9.47
C ASP A 5 -19.38 -16.32 8.37
N GLU A 6 -19.72 -16.10 7.10
CA GLU A 6 -18.91 -16.52 5.94
C GLU A 6 -17.55 -15.81 5.91
N TYR A 7 -17.51 -14.51 6.18
CA TYR A 7 -16.28 -13.74 6.25
C TYR A 7 -15.38 -14.23 7.40
N LYS A 8 -15.95 -14.53 8.57
CA LYS A 8 -15.20 -15.11 9.70
C LYS A 8 -14.67 -16.50 9.38
N ALA A 9 -15.43 -17.32 8.66
CA ALA A 9 -14.96 -18.62 8.19
C ALA A 9 -13.77 -18.48 7.23
N HIS A 10 -13.85 -17.52 6.30
CA HIS A 10 -12.75 -17.19 5.38
C HIS A 10 -11.50 -16.68 6.11
N VAL A 11 -11.67 -15.81 7.12
CA VAL A 11 -10.56 -15.36 7.97
C VAL A 11 -9.90 -16.56 8.65
N ALA A 12 -10.68 -17.45 9.26
CA ALA A 12 -10.15 -18.64 9.92
C ALA A 12 -9.42 -19.59 8.95
N GLU A 13 -9.94 -19.77 7.73
CA GLU A 13 -9.28 -20.55 6.68
C GLU A 13 -7.91 -19.94 6.32
N ARG A 14 -7.87 -18.62 6.12
CA ARG A 14 -6.67 -17.87 5.75
C ARG A 14 -5.63 -17.84 6.86
N GLU A 15 -6.06 -17.79 8.12
CA GLU A 15 -5.18 -17.91 9.29
C GLU A 15 -4.42 -19.24 9.31
N THR A 16 -5.01 -20.36 8.84
CA THR A 16 -4.30 -21.64 8.73
C THR A 16 -3.14 -21.62 7.74
N LEU A 17 -3.18 -20.67 6.79
CA LEU A 17 -2.14 -20.42 5.80
C LEU A 17 -1.17 -19.30 6.26
N GLY A 18 -1.38 -18.71 7.44
CA GLY A 18 -0.55 -17.64 7.98
C GLY A 18 -0.69 -16.29 7.24
N VAL A 19 -1.82 -16.06 6.56
CA VAL A 19 -2.03 -14.88 5.70
C VAL A 19 -3.35 -14.16 6.04
N PRO A 20 -3.45 -12.84 5.79
CA PRO A 20 -4.70 -12.10 6.01
C PRO A 20 -5.80 -12.54 5.04
N PRO A 21 -7.07 -12.23 5.33
CA PRO A 21 -8.16 -12.45 4.39
C PRO A 21 -7.93 -11.72 3.06
N LEU A 22 -8.52 -12.26 2.00
CA LEU A 22 -8.58 -11.57 0.70
C LEU A 22 -9.29 -10.20 0.83
N PRO A 23 -8.98 -9.23 -0.05
CA PRO A 23 -9.79 -8.02 -0.18
C PRO A 23 -11.24 -8.36 -0.50
N LEU A 24 -12.16 -7.49 -0.08
CA LEU A 24 -13.58 -7.67 -0.32
C LEU A 24 -13.90 -7.57 -1.82
N SER A 25 -14.81 -8.43 -2.28
CA SER A 25 -15.42 -8.29 -3.60
C SER A 25 -16.42 -7.13 -3.64
N ALA A 26 -16.94 -6.82 -4.82
CA ALA A 26 -17.99 -5.81 -4.99
C ALA A 26 -19.27 -6.18 -4.23
N GLU A 27 -19.68 -7.46 -4.28
CA GLU A 27 -20.85 -7.98 -3.57
C GLU A 27 -20.66 -7.89 -2.06
N GLN A 28 -19.51 -8.35 -1.56
CA GLN A 28 -19.18 -8.28 -0.13
C GLN A 28 -19.12 -6.82 0.36
N THR A 29 -18.58 -5.91 -0.45
CA THR A 29 -18.55 -4.48 -0.14
C THR A 29 -19.96 -3.89 -0.06
N ALA A 30 -20.86 -4.27 -0.97
CA ALA A 30 -22.27 -3.87 -0.91
C ALA A 30 -22.97 -4.39 0.35
N GLU A 31 -22.72 -5.65 0.72
CA GLU A 31 -23.27 -6.25 1.94
C GLU A 31 -22.76 -5.55 3.21
N VAL A 32 -21.47 -5.23 3.28
CA VAL A 32 -20.88 -4.42 4.37
C VAL A 32 -21.55 -3.06 4.46
N ILE A 33 -21.79 -2.39 3.33
CA ILE A 33 -22.46 -1.09 3.29
C ILE A 33 -23.89 -1.17 3.84
N GLU A 34 -24.66 -2.19 3.46
CA GLU A 34 -26.03 -2.37 3.98
C GLU A 34 -26.03 -2.69 5.48
N LEU A 35 -25.03 -3.45 5.97
CA LEU A 35 -24.85 -3.67 7.41
C LEU A 35 -24.50 -2.36 8.14
N ILE A 36 -23.61 -1.53 7.58
CA ILE A 36 -23.24 -0.22 8.14
C ILE A 36 -24.47 0.69 8.26
N LYS A 37 -25.31 0.75 7.21
CA LYS A 37 -26.54 1.55 7.20
C LYS A 37 -27.55 1.09 8.27
N SER A 38 -27.56 -0.20 8.59
CA SER A 38 -28.50 -0.80 9.55
C SER A 38 -28.00 -0.72 11.00
N HIS A 39 -26.75 -1.16 11.24
CA HIS A 39 -26.09 -1.13 12.53
C HIS A 39 -24.58 -1.04 12.34
N CYS A 40 -24.05 0.16 12.49
CA CYS A 40 -22.64 0.39 12.30
C CYS A 40 -21.80 -0.05 13.51
N THR A 41 -20.72 -0.77 13.22
CA THR A 41 -19.74 -1.24 14.21
C THR A 41 -18.33 -0.90 13.73
N ASP A 42 -17.36 -0.88 14.66
CA ASP A 42 -15.95 -0.65 14.33
C ASP A 42 -15.40 -1.72 13.37
N GLU A 43 -15.84 -2.97 13.50
CA GLU A 43 -15.48 -4.08 12.59
C GLU A 43 -15.92 -3.77 11.16
N LEU A 44 -17.17 -3.34 10.96
CA LEU A 44 -17.69 -3.02 9.63
C LEU A 44 -17.00 -1.79 9.02
N LEU A 45 -16.70 -0.78 9.84
CA LEU A 45 -15.94 0.39 9.39
C LEU A 45 -14.51 0.03 9.00
N ASP A 46 -13.85 -0.86 9.74
CA ASP A 46 -12.52 -1.36 9.38
C ASP A 46 -12.54 -2.10 8.05
N LEU A 47 -13.52 -2.99 7.85
CA LEU A 47 -13.72 -3.70 6.58
C LEU A 47 -13.85 -2.73 5.40
N LEU A 48 -14.75 -1.74 5.50
CA LEU A 48 -14.95 -0.76 4.44
C LEU A 48 -13.70 0.11 4.24
N THR A 49 -13.02 0.51 5.31
CA THR A 49 -11.86 1.41 5.25
C THR A 49 -10.63 0.71 4.66
N ASN A 50 -10.32 -0.49 5.16
CA ASN A 50 -9.02 -1.12 5.00
C ASN A 50 -9.02 -2.40 4.18
N ARG A 51 -10.18 -3.01 3.86
CA ARG A 51 -10.26 -4.29 3.13
C ARG A 51 -10.83 -4.19 1.71
N VAL A 52 -11.12 -2.99 1.20
CA VAL A 52 -11.54 -2.76 -0.20
C VAL A 52 -10.34 -2.28 -1.02
N ALA A 53 -10.12 -2.88 -2.19
CA ALA A 53 -9.06 -2.47 -3.10
C ALA A 53 -9.27 -1.00 -3.57
N PRO A 54 -8.20 -0.20 -3.74
CA PRO A 54 -8.30 1.17 -4.25
C PRO A 54 -8.39 1.20 -5.80
N GLY A 55 -8.48 2.40 -6.39
CA GLY A 55 -8.37 2.55 -7.83
C GLY A 55 -9.70 2.35 -8.57
N VAL A 56 -9.64 1.52 -9.61
CA VAL A 56 -10.74 1.22 -10.53
C VAL A 56 -11.23 -0.22 -10.42
N ASP A 57 -11.01 -0.85 -9.27
CA ASP A 57 -11.57 -2.16 -8.95
C ASP A 57 -13.11 -2.06 -8.78
N ASP A 58 -13.83 -3.15 -9.07
CA ASP A 58 -15.29 -3.18 -8.96
C ASP A 58 -15.78 -2.90 -7.52
N ALA A 59 -15.04 -3.38 -6.50
CA ALA A 59 -15.35 -3.08 -5.11
C ALA A 59 -15.05 -1.60 -4.76
N ALA A 60 -14.02 -1.02 -5.38
CA ALA A 60 -13.72 0.40 -5.25
C ALA A 60 -14.86 1.26 -5.82
N TYR A 61 -15.46 0.87 -6.94
CA TYR A 61 -16.62 1.57 -7.50
C TYR A 61 -17.78 1.62 -6.50
N VAL A 62 -18.14 0.47 -5.93
CA VAL A 62 -19.23 0.36 -4.94
C VAL A 62 -18.94 1.22 -3.70
N LYS A 63 -17.71 1.15 -3.17
CA LYS A 63 -17.27 1.97 -2.03
C LYS A 63 -17.30 3.47 -2.35
N ALA A 64 -16.77 3.89 -3.50
CA ALA A 64 -16.73 5.30 -3.89
C ALA A 64 -18.13 5.88 -4.08
N ALA A 65 -19.05 5.14 -4.70
CA ALA A 65 -20.42 5.58 -4.90
C ALA A 65 -21.15 5.81 -3.56
N PHE A 66 -21.04 4.84 -2.63
CA PHE A 66 -21.62 4.98 -1.29
C PHE A 66 -21.03 6.17 -0.52
N LEU A 67 -19.70 6.29 -0.49
CA LEU A 67 -19.05 7.39 0.23
C LEU A 67 -19.37 8.75 -0.40
N ASN A 68 -19.55 8.82 -1.71
CA ASN A 68 -20.00 10.03 -2.40
C ASN A 68 -21.41 10.44 -1.94
N ASP A 69 -22.35 9.50 -1.83
CA ASP A 69 -23.71 9.82 -1.36
C ASP A 69 -23.72 10.31 0.10
N VAL A 70 -22.85 9.78 0.96
CA VAL A 70 -22.68 10.27 2.33
C VAL A 70 -22.03 11.65 2.35
N ALA A 71 -20.97 11.87 1.57
CA ALA A 71 -20.25 13.15 1.49
C ALA A 71 -21.11 14.27 0.90
N ALA A 72 -21.98 13.95 -0.06
CA ALA A 72 -22.95 14.86 -0.66
C ALA A 72 -24.21 15.08 0.20
N GLU A 73 -24.30 14.41 1.37
CA GLU A 73 -25.44 14.47 2.28
C GLU A 73 -26.76 13.99 1.63
N ASN A 74 -26.67 13.15 0.59
CA ASN A 74 -27.82 12.51 -0.05
C ASN A 74 -28.42 11.42 0.84
N ILE A 75 -27.56 10.75 1.61
CA ILE A 75 -27.93 9.77 2.64
C ILE A 75 -27.20 10.10 3.94
N SER A 76 -27.79 9.72 5.07
CA SER A 76 -27.16 9.87 6.39
C SER A 76 -26.83 8.49 6.96
N VAL A 77 -25.65 8.37 7.55
CA VAL A 77 -25.14 7.13 8.18
C VAL A 77 -24.56 7.52 9.53
N ASP A 78 -25.14 7.01 10.62
CA ASP A 78 -24.87 7.46 12.00
C ASP A 78 -23.37 7.49 12.37
N CYS A 79 -22.58 6.57 11.82
CA CYS A 79 -21.17 6.41 12.14
C CYS A 79 -20.20 7.01 11.10
N ILE A 80 -20.70 7.54 9.98
CA ILE A 80 -19.87 8.16 8.94
C ILE A 80 -20.37 9.57 8.70
N ALA A 81 -19.71 10.55 9.34
CA ALA A 81 -19.94 11.96 9.05
C ALA A 81 -19.58 12.28 7.59
N PRO A 82 -20.20 13.28 6.95
CA PRO A 82 -19.92 13.65 5.55
C PRO A 82 -18.43 13.92 5.28
N GLU A 83 -17.74 14.65 6.15
CA GLU A 83 -16.31 14.90 6.05
C GLU A 83 -15.47 13.61 6.22
N LYS A 84 -15.95 12.66 7.02
CA LYS A 84 -15.28 11.36 7.19
C LYS A 84 -15.38 10.53 5.92
N ALA A 85 -16.52 10.59 5.22
CA ALA A 85 -16.66 9.94 3.92
C ALA A 85 -15.67 10.50 2.88
N VAL A 86 -15.43 11.83 2.90
CA VAL A 86 -14.41 12.48 2.06
C VAL A 86 -13.00 12.03 2.44
N GLU A 87 -12.67 11.91 3.73
CA GLU A 87 -11.38 11.36 4.17
C GLU A 87 -11.17 9.93 3.64
N MET A 88 -12.21 9.09 3.71
CA MET A 88 -12.15 7.71 3.20
C MET A 88 -12.00 7.67 1.67
N LEU A 89 -12.68 8.56 0.94
CA LEU A 89 -12.47 8.74 -0.51
C LEU A 89 -11.01 9.13 -0.80
N GLY A 90 -10.40 9.98 0.03
CA GLY A 90 -9.00 10.38 -0.09
C GLY A 90 -7.98 9.23 0.02
N MET A 91 -8.36 8.11 0.63
CA MET A 91 -7.50 6.92 0.79
C MET A 91 -7.50 6.00 -0.43
N MET A 92 -8.39 6.22 -1.41
CA MET A 92 -8.60 5.30 -2.54
C MET A 92 -7.61 5.49 -3.70
N LEU A 93 -6.53 6.27 -3.48
CA LEU A 93 -5.41 6.59 -4.38
C LEU A 93 -5.77 7.38 -5.66
N GLY A 94 -6.87 7.04 -6.33
CA GLY A 94 -7.31 7.59 -7.61
C GLY A 94 -8.41 6.73 -8.24
N GLY A 95 -8.92 7.13 -9.41
CA GLY A 95 -10.02 6.44 -10.08
C GLY A 95 -11.39 6.95 -9.62
N TYR A 96 -12.26 6.05 -9.14
CA TYR A 96 -13.68 6.37 -8.88
C TYR A 96 -13.90 7.40 -7.77
N ASN A 97 -12.90 7.65 -6.91
CA ASN A 97 -12.96 8.65 -5.85
C ASN A 97 -12.70 10.09 -6.35
N VAL A 98 -12.05 10.30 -7.49
CA VAL A 98 -11.56 11.63 -7.91
C VAL A 98 -12.70 12.59 -8.17
N LYS A 99 -13.71 12.19 -8.96
CA LYS A 99 -14.86 13.05 -9.25
C LYS A 99 -15.66 13.43 -7.99
N PRO A 100 -16.01 12.50 -7.08
CA PRO A 100 -16.58 12.82 -5.78
C PRO A 100 -15.79 13.87 -4.99
N LEU A 101 -14.46 13.75 -4.94
CA LEU A 101 -13.60 14.70 -4.22
C LEU A 101 -13.64 16.09 -4.86
N ILE A 102 -13.68 16.18 -6.19
CA ILE A 102 -13.80 17.45 -6.92
C ILE A 102 -15.14 18.10 -6.66
N ASP A 103 -16.23 17.33 -6.69
CA ASP A 103 -17.59 17.83 -6.42
C ASP A 103 -17.71 18.36 -4.99
N ALA A 104 -17.05 17.70 -4.03
CA ALA A 104 -17.00 18.12 -2.64
C ALA A 104 -16.36 19.51 -2.44
N LEU A 105 -15.52 20.01 -3.35
CA LEU A 105 -14.97 21.38 -3.29
C LEU A 105 -16.03 22.47 -3.43
N SER A 106 -17.21 22.14 -3.95
CA SER A 106 -18.34 23.06 -4.11
C SER A 106 -19.47 22.81 -3.09
N SER A 107 -19.22 21.95 -2.09
CA SER A 107 -20.20 21.67 -1.03
C SER A 107 -20.52 22.92 -0.19
N LYS A 108 -21.74 22.98 0.34
CA LYS A 108 -22.14 24.00 1.33
C LYS A 108 -21.60 23.68 2.72
N ASN A 109 -21.20 22.44 2.97
CA ASN A 109 -20.63 21.99 4.22
C ASN A 109 -19.12 22.28 4.24
N LYS A 110 -18.70 23.19 5.13
CA LYS A 110 -17.29 23.62 5.23
C LYS A 110 -16.35 22.49 5.65
N ALA A 111 -16.82 21.53 6.44
CA ALA A 111 -16.00 20.38 6.85
C ALA A 111 -15.73 19.45 5.66
N VAL A 112 -16.74 19.21 4.83
CA VAL A 112 -16.62 18.45 3.55
C VAL A 112 -15.62 19.13 2.61
N VAL A 113 -15.74 20.45 2.42
CA VAL A 113 -14.80 21.21 1.59
C VAL A 113 -13.36 21.10 2.11
N ALA A 114 -13.14 21.30 3.42
CA ALA A 114 -11.81 21.21 4.02
C ALA A 114 -11.20 19.80 3.89
N ALA A 115 -12.00 18.75 4.08
CA ALA A 115 -11.56 17.37 3.87
C ALA A 115 -11.21 17.10 2.39
N ALA A 116 -11.97 17.66 1.45
CA ALA A 116 -11.76 17.47 0.02
C ALA A 116 -10.47 18.15 -0.45
N VAL A 117 -10.20 19.38 0.01
CA VAL A 117 -8.93 20.08 -0.25
C VAL A 117 -7.75 19.26 0.25
N LYS A 118 -7.81 18.77 1.50
CA LYS A 118 -6.76 17.96 2.11
C LYS A 118 -6.52 16.66 1.34
N ALA A 119 -7.59 16.00 0.88
CA ALA A 119 -7.51 14.77 0.09
C ALA A 119 -6.88 15.05 -1.29
N LEU A 120 -7.46 15.96 -2.08
CA LEU A 120 -6.98 16.29 -3.42
C LEU A 120 -5.55 16.83 -3.44
N SER A 121 -5.16 17.61 -2.44
CA SER A 121 -3.78 18.09 -2.25
C SER A 121 -2.74 16.97 -2.25
N LYS A 122 -3.13 15.74 -1.90
CA LYS A 122 -2.26 14.55 -1.83
C LYS A 122 -2.56 13.51 -2.91
N THR A 123 -3.63 13.68 -3.68
CA THR A 123 -4.00 12.76 -4.77
C THR A 123 -3.13 13.03 -6.00
N LEU A 124 -2.30 12.06 -6.38
CA LEU A 124 -1.44 12.17 -7.57
C LEU A 124 -2.15 11.73 -8.85
N LEU A 125 -3.04 10.75 -8.73
CA LEU A 125 -3.70 10.09 -9.86
C LEU A 125 -4.95 10.86 -10.31
N VAL A 126 -4.82 12.19 -10.49
CA VAL A 126 -5.91 13.07 -10.95
C VAL A 126 -6.01 13.14 -12.47
N TYR A 127 -4.91 12.91 -13.20
CA TYR A 127 -4.87 12.89 -14.67
C TYR A 127 -5.64 14.08 -15.30
N ASP A 128 -6.50 13.83 -16.27
CA ASP A 128 -7.28 14.87 -16.98
C ASP A 128 -8.30 15.59 -16.07
N ALA A 129 -8.67 15.02 -14.93
CA ALA A 129 -9.55 15.68 -13.95
C ALA A 129 -8.85 16.87 -13.25
N PHE A 130 -7.55 17.07 -13.48
CA PHE A 130 -6.87 18.34 -13.23
C PHE A 130 -7.63 19.52 -13.88
N ASN A 131 -8.11 19.34 -15.12
CA ASN A 131 -8.81 20.39 -15.84
C ASN A 131 -10.12 20.80 -15.14
N ASP A 132 -10.84 19.85 -14.55
CA ASP A 132 -12.07 20.14 -13.80
C ASP A 132 -11.79 21.05 -12.59
N ILE A 133 -10.66 20.82 -11.89
CA ILE A 133 -10.23 21.65 -10.75
C ILE A 133 -9.74 23.02 -11.25
N GLU A 134 -9.03 23.05 -12.38
CA GLU A 134 -8.59 24.29 -13.01
C GLU A 134 -9.77 25.17 -13.43
N GLU A 135 -10.83 24.58 -13.98
CA GLU A 135 -12.07 25.27 -14.34
C GLU A 135 -12.77 25.84 -13.10
N LEU A 136 -12.88 25.07 -12.02
CA LEU A 136 -13.42 25.55 -10.74
C LEU A 136 -12.59 26.72 -10.18
N HIS A 137 -11.26 26.63 -10.25
CA HIS A 137 -10.36 27.71 -9.86
C HIS A 137 -10.61 28.98 -10.70
N LYS A 138 -10.68 28.86 -12.04
CA LYS A 138 -10.96 29.97 -12.96
C LYS A 138 -12.35 30.58 -12.73
N ALA A 139 -13.31 29.79 -12.29
CA ALA A 139 -14.64 30.25 -11.90
C ALA A 139 -14.69 30.93 -10.52
N GLY A 140 -13.56 31.01 -9.79
CA GLY A 140 -13.45 31.69 -8.50
C GLY A 140 -13.72 30.81 -7.28
N ASN A 141 -13.70 29.48 -7.41
CA ASN A 141 -13.79 28.58 -6.26
C ASN A 141 -12.49 28.67 -5.42
N ALA A 142 -12.61 29.15 -4.18
CA ALA A 142 -11.48 29.33 -3.27
C ALA A 142 -10.81 27.99 -2.88
N ALA A 143 -11.58 26.93 -2.69
CA ALA A 143 -11.07 25.61 -2.35
C ALA A 143 -10.28 24.97 -3.51
N ALA A 144 -10.77 25.12 -4.74
CA ALA A 144 -10.02 24.70 -5.93
C ALA A 144 -8.71 25.49 -6.09
N THR A 145 -8.70 26.77 -5.75
CA THR A 145 -7.48 27.60 -5.72
C THR A 145 -6.47 27.08 -4.70
N GLU A 146 -6.94 26.64 -3.53
CA GLU A 146 -6.09 26.03 -2.50
C GLU A 146 -5.45 24.73 -2.97
N VAL A 147 -6.23 23.84 -3.61
CA VAL A 147 -5.71 22.59 -4.21
C VAL A 147 -4.64 22.87 -5.26
N MET A 148 -4.91 23.77 -6.20
CA MET A 148 -3.96 24.15 -7.26
C MET A 148 -2.67 24.74 -6.69
N THR A 149 -2.78 25.56 -5.64
CA THR A 149 -1.62 26.16 -4.96
C THR A 149 -0.79 25.09 -4.24
N SER A 150 -1.44 24.18 -3.53
CA SER A 150 -0.79 23.04 -2.85
C SER A 150 -0.03 22.14 -3.83
N TRP A 151 -0.62 21.85 -4.99
CA TRP A 151 0.06 21.12 -6.05
C TRP A 151 1.25 21.86 -6.63
N ALA A 152 1.11 23.17 -6.90
CA ALA A 152 2.21 24.00 -7.39
C ALA A 152 3.38 24.09 -6.38
N ASN A 153 3.07 24.08 -5.09
CA ASN A 153 4.04 24.04 -3.99
C ASN A 153 4.61 22.63 -3.73
N ALA A 154 4.19 21.63 -4.49
CA ALA A 154 4.56 20.22 -4.32
C ALA A 154 4.31 19.67 -2.90
N GLU A 155 3.22 20.10 -2.24
CA GLU A 155 2.91 19.67 -0.87
C GLU A 155 2.64 18.16 -0.77
N TRP A 156 2.20 17.52 -1.86
CA TRP A 156 2.10 16.07 -1.98
C TRP A 156 3.45 15.34 -1.80
N PHE A 157 4.56 16.02 -2.07
CA PHE A 157 5.93 15.53 -1.91
C PHE A 157 6.55 16.04 -0.61
N THR A 158 6.56 17.36 -0.39
CA THR A 158 7.26 18.01 0.73
C THR A 158 6.62 17.74 2.10
N SER A 159 5.37 17.27 2.15
CA SER A 159 4.73 16.84 3.40
C SER A 159 5.05 15.39 3.80
N LYS A 160 5.71 14.61 2.94
CA LYS A 160 6.16 13.26 3.27
C LYS A 160 7.44 13.32 4.11
N PRO A 161 7.67 12.34 5.01
CA PRO A 161 8.95 12.22 5.68
C PRO A 161 10.09 12.13 4.67
N GLU A 162 11.17 12.88 4.90
CA GLU A 162 12.41 12.72 4.16
C GLU A 162 13.02 11.34 4.46
N LEU A 163 13.88 10.87 3.56
CA LEU A 163 14.65 9.67 3.82
C LEU A 163 15.53 9.90 5.06
N ALA A 164 15.59 8.93 5.97
CA ALA A 164 16.32 9.11 7.21
C ALA A 164 17.83 9.24 6.96
N ASP A 165 18.49 10.12 7.73
CA ASP A 165 19.96 10.24 7.75
C ASP A 165 20.67 8.93 8.10
N LYS A 166 19.97 8.09 8.88
CA LYS A 166 20.42 6.79 9.36
C LYS A 166 19.25 5.80 9.37
N ILE A 167 19.46 4.63 8.76
CA ILE A 167 18.50 3.53 8.73
C ILE A 167 19.18 2.32 9.38
N THR A 168 18.68 1.89 10.54
CA THR A 168 19.18 0.69 11.22
C THR A 168 18.38 -0.53 10.75
N VAL A 169 19.05 -1.53 10.19
CA VAL A 169 18.42 -2.76 9.68
C VAL A 169 19.08 -4.02 10.25
N THR A 170 18.30 -5.09 10.33
CA THR A 170 18.82 -6.45 10.58
C THR A 170 18.99 -7.17 9.23
N VAL A 171 20.17 -7.71 8.99
CA VAL A 171 20.54 -8.37 7.74
C VAL A 171 19.86 -9.72 7.60
N PHE A 172 19.11 -9.91 6.51
CA PHE A 172 18.70 -11.23 6.01
C PHE A 172 19.54 -11.56 4.77
N LYS A 173 20.64 -12.30 4.98
CA LYS A 173 21.62 -12.60 3.92
C LYS A 173 21.28 -13.90 3.19
N VAL A 174 21.21 -13.85 1.86
CA VAL A 174 21.17 -15.02 0.99
C VAL A 174 22.47 -15.07 0.19
N GLU A 175 23.30 -16.06 0.47
CA GLU A 175 24.60 -16.21 -0.18
C GLU A 175 24.47 -16.62 -1.66
N GLY A 176 25.41 -16.13 -2.48
CA GLY A 176 25.48 -16.37 -3.91
C GLY A 176 24.44 -15.58 -4.70
N GLU A 177 23.97 -16.19 -5.79
CA GLU A 177 22.99 -15.59 -6.68
C GLU A 177 21.56 -15.94 -6.23
N THR A 178 20.74 -14.91 -6.04
CA THR A 178 19.29 -15.00 -5.94
C THR A 178 18.68 -14.60 -7.28
N ASN A 179 18.07 -15.56 -7.97
CA ASN A 179 17.28 -15.29 -9.15
C ASN A 179 15.80 -15.02 -8.76
N THR A 180 15.04 -14.46 -9.69
CA THR A 180 13.62 -14.13 -9.49
C THR A 180 12.70 -15.35 -9.34
N ASP A 181 13.12 -16.55 -9.77
CA ASP A 181 12.40 -17.80 -9.53
C ASP A 181 12.55 -18.23 -8.06
N ASP A 182 13.70 -17.98 -7.43
CA ASP A 182 13.89 -18.23 -6.00
C ASP A 182 12.95 -17.38 -5.14
N LEU A 183 12.67 -16.14 -5.55
CA LEU A 183 11.76 -15.22 -4.84
C LEU A 183 10.28 -15.43 -5.19
N SER A 184 10.01 -15.97 -6.38
CA SER A 184 8.67 -16.14 -6.95
C SER A 184 8.69 -17.36 -7.89
N PRO A 185 8.62 -18.59 -7.34
CA PRO A 185 8.74 -19.82 -8.11
C PRO A 185 7.74 -19.91 -9.26
N ALA A 186 8.17 -20.45 -10.40
CA ALA A 186 7.27 -20.66 -11.53
C ALA A 186 6.15 -21.66 -11.22
N SER A 187 6.40 -22.66 -10.35
CA SER A 187 5.39 -23.62 -9.89
C SER A 187 4.22 -22.95 -9.17
N GLU A 188 4.46 -21.82 -8.53
CA GLU A 188 3.49 -21.06 -7.74
C GLU A 188 2.94 -19.85 -8.52
N ALA A 189 3.08 -19.83 -9.84
CA ALA A 189 2.65 -18.69 -10.65
C ALA A 189 1.15 -18.37 -10.53
N PHE A 190 0.32 -19.37 -10.22
CA PHE A 190 -1.13 -19.23 -10.08
C PHE A 190 -1.54 -18.46 -8.81
N THR A 191 -0.66 -18.29 -7.82
CA THR A 191 -0.95 -17.54 -6.58
C THR A 191 -0.48 -16.09 -6.64
N ARG A 192 0.24 -15.66 -7.69
CA ARG A 192 0.91 -14.34 -7.78
C ARG A 192 0.03 -13.11 -7.53
N SER A 193 -1.27 -13.20 -7.82
CA SER A 193 -2.23 -12.11 -7.57
C SER A 193 -2.59 -11.98 -6.08
N ASP A 194 -2.50 -13.06 -5.30
CA ASP A 194 -2.63 -13.07 -3.85
C ASP A 194 -1.24 -12.92 -3.22
N ILE A 195 -0.76 -11.68 -3.11
CA ILE A 195 0.60 -11.34 -2.65
C ILE A 195 0.95 -12.04 -1.33
N PRO A 196 0.12 -11.99 -0.26
CA PRO A 196 0.44 -12.68 0.98
C PRO A 196 0.64 -14.18 0.81
N LEU A 197 -0.24 -14.84 0.05
CA LEU A 197 -0.14 -16.28 -0.18
C LEU A 197 1.08 -16.63 -1.01
N HIS A 198 1.34 -15.91 -2.10
CA HIS A 198 2.49 -16.15 -2.96
C HIS A 198 3.83 -15.92 -2.22
N ALA A 199 3.86 -14.93 -1.33
CA ALA A 199 5.04 -14.65 -0.52
C ALA A 199 5.43 -15.80 0.41
N ASN A 200 4.53 -16.75 0.70
CA ASN A 200 4.87 -17.95 1.47
C ASN A 200 5.82 -18.90 0.72
N SER A 201 5.93 -18.77 -0.60
CA SER A 201 6.78 -19.60 -1.45
C SER A 201 8.17 -18.98 -1.68
N MET A 202 8.45 -17.82 -1.10
CA MET A 202 9.72 -17.12 -1.25
C MET A 202 10.88 -17.94 -0.65
N LEU A 203 11.91 -18.21 -1.45
CA LEU A 203 13.19 -18.86 -1.09
C LEU A 203 13.11 -20.32 -0.61
N VAL A 204 11.95 -20.98 -0.70
CA VAL A 204 11.77 -22.36 -0.22
C VAL A 204 12.67 -23.40 -0.91
N ALA A 205 13.17 -23.08 -2.12
CA ALA A 205 14.12 -23.93 -2.85
C ALA A 205 15.59 -23.71 -2.42
N LYS A 206 15.89 -22.61 -1.73
CA LYS A 206 17.23 -22.22 -1.29
C LYS A 206 17.45 -22.34 0.22
N MET A 207 16.38 -22.26 1.00
CA MET A 207 16.42 -22.21 2.46
C MET A 207 15.27 -23.05 3.03
N ASP A 208 15.54 -23.76 4.13
CA ASP A 208 14.56 -24.64 4.76
C ASP A 208 13.38 -23.87 5.39
N ASP A 209 13.65 -22.78 6.11
CA ASP A 209 12.63 -21.95 6.77
C ASP A 209 12.93 -20.44 6.62
N PRO A 210 12.77 -19.88 5.40
CA PRO A 210 13.07 -18.48 5.15
C PRO A 210 12.15 -17.54 5.93
N ILE A 211 10.86 -17.86 6.05
CA ILE A 211 9.88 -16.99 6.71
C ILE A 211 10.04 -17.01 8.23
N GLY A 212 10.24 -18.19 8.82
CA GLY A 212 10.56 -18.30 10.25
C GLY A 212 11.86 -17.57 10.58
N THR A 213 12.88 -17.67 9.72
CA THR A 213 14.12 -16.91 9.87
C THR A 213 13.85 -15.40 9.87
N ILE A 214 13.07 -14.88 8.92
CA ILE A 214 12.70 -13.45 8.88
C ILE A 214 11.93 -13.05 10.15
N ALA A 215 11.01 -13.89 10.62
CA ALA A 215 10.26 -13.65 11.85
C ALA A 215 11.17 -13.57 13.09
N GLU A 216 12.18 -14.44 13.20
CA GLU A 216 13.18 -14.36 14.28
C GLU A 216 14.04 -13.11 14.19
N LEU A 217 14.46 -12.70 12.99
CA LEU A 217 15.23 -11.47 12.80
C LEU A 217 14.45 -10.22 13.21
N LYS A 218 13.16 -10.14 12.88
CA LYS A 218 12.28 -9.03 13.29
C LYS A 218 12.22 -8.82 14.80
N LYS A 219 12.43 -9.88 15.61
CA LYS A 219 12.45 -9.77 17.08
C LYS A 219 13.58 -8.90 17.61
N LYS A 220 14.60 -8.59 16.80
CA LYS A 220 15.67 -7.64 17.15
C LYS A 220 15.20 -6.18 17.19
N GLY A 221 13.98 -5.88 16.75
CA GLY A 221 13.37 -4.56 16.86
C GLY A 221 13.78 -3.57 15.77
N HIS A 222 14.40 -4.05 14.70
CA HIS A 222 14.77 -3.26 13.52
C HIS A 222 14.08 -3.83 12.26
N ALA A 223 13.95 -2.99 11.24
CA ALA A 223 13.52 -3.46 9.92
C ALA A 223 14.49 -4.51 9.40
N VAL A 224 13.99 -5.50 8.65
CA VAL A 224 14.84 -6.52 8.03
C VAL A 224 15.20 -6.08 6.62
N ALA A 225 16.47 -6.13 6.25
CA ALA A 225 16.95 -5.83 4.91
C ALA A 225 17.28 -7.13 4.16
N TYR A 226 16.87 -7.23 2.91
CA TYR A 226 17.29 -8.32 2.03
C TYR A 226 18.73 -8.06 1.58
N VAL A 227 19.63 -9.01 1.78
CA VAL A 227 21.04 -8.87 1.38
C VAL A 227 21.46 -10.08 0.54
N GLY A 228 22.10 -9.87 -0.61
CA GLY A 228 22.63 -10.98 -1.41
C GLY A 228 23.82 -10.58 -2.27
N ASP A 229 24.63 -11.55 -2.73
CA ASP A 229 25.83 -11.22 -3.51
C ASP A 229 25.44 -10.77 -4.92
N VAL A 230 24.54 -11.53 -5.56
CA VAL A 230 23.90 -11.16 -6.83
C VAL A 230 22.39 -11.29 -6.66
N VAL A 231 21.63 -10.22 -6.85
CA VAL A 231 20.20 -10.18 -6.52
C VAL A 231 19.34 -9.90 -7.76
N GLY A 232 18.28 -10.69 -7.92
CA GLY A 232 17.18 -10.38 -8.83
C GLY A 232 17.41 -10.73 -10.30
N THR A 233 18.34 -11.63 -10.60
CA THR A 233 18.59 -12.09 -11.97
C THR A 233 17.40 -12.86 -12.55
N GLY A 234 17.40 -13.04 -13.88
CA GLY A 234 16.36 -13.78 -14.59
C GLY A 234 15.21 -12.90 -15.08
N SER A 235 14.01 -13.49 -15.18
CA SER A 235 12.85 -12.86 -15.82
C SER A 235 12.26 -11.71 -14.99
N SER A 236 11.74 -10.69 -15.66
CA SER A 236 10.95 -9.64 -15.00
C SER A 236 9.71 -10.23 -14.34
N ARG A 237 9.68 -10.23 -13.01
CA ARG A 237 8.56 -10.73 -12.21
C ARG A 237 8.35 -9.83 -11.01
N LYS A 238 7.36 -8.94 -11.09
CA LYS A 238 6.97 -8.07 -9.98
C LYS A 238 6.60 -8.85 -8.71
N SER A 239 6.11 -10.08 -8.84
CA SER A 239 5.84 -10.98 -7.73
C SER A 239 7.07 -11.27 -6.84
N GLY A 240 8.29 -11.28 -7.40
CA GLY A 240 9.50 -11.46 -6.59
C GLY A 240 9.73 -10.29 -5.61
N ILE A 241 9.59 -9.05 -6.09
CA ILE A 241 9.65 -7.86 -5.25
C ILE A 241 8.47 -7.81 -4.27
N ASN A 242 7.26 -8.15 -4.72
CA ASN A 242 6.10 -8.21 -3.84
C ASN A 242 6.32 -9.18 -2.67
N SER A 243 6.95 -10.35 -2.90
CA SER A 243 7.28 -11.30 -1.83
C SER A 243 8.28 -10.71 -0.82
N VAL A 244 9.34 -10.05 -1.32
CA VAL A 244 10.33 -9.37 -0.46
C VAL A 244 9.65 -8.29 0.38
N GLN A 245 8.87 -7.40 -0.25
CA GLN A 245 8.17 -6.30 0.44
C GLN A 245 7.06 -6.80 1.38
N TRP A 246 6.40 -7.91 1.07
CA TRP A 246 5.43 -8.51 1.97
C TRP A 246 6.07 -8.83 3.33
N HIS A 247 7.27 -9.42 3.28
CA HIS A 247 8.00 -9.83 4.48
C HIS A 247 8.82 -8.71 5.11
N MET A 248 9.32 -7.75 4.34
CA MET A 248 10.34 -6.78 4.80
C MET A 248 9.98 -5.31 4.60
N GLY A 249 8.83 -5.03 3.99
CA GLY A 249 8.32 -3.68 3.75
C GLY A 249 7.24 -3.25 4.73
N ASP A 250 6.67 -2.10 4.42
CA ASP A 250 5.70 -1.36 5.22
C ASP A 250 4.29 -1.48 4.65
N ASP A 251 3.30 -1.50 5.55
CA ASP A 251 1.88 -1.49 5.16
C ASP A 251 1.49 -0.15 4.51
N ILE A 252 0.64 -0.22 3.48
CA ILE A 252 0.10 0.96 2.81
C ILE A 252 -1.30 1.23 3.37
N SER A 253 -1.49 2.38 4.02
CA SER A 253 -2.79 2.75 4.59
C SER A 253 -3.90 2.74 3.54
N GLY A 254 -5.02 2.07 3.83
CA GLY A 254 -6.16 1.96 2.93
C GLY A 254 -5.98 1.00 1.73
N VAL A 255 -4.85 0.31 1.62
CA VAL A 255 -4.58 -0.64 0.52
C VAL A 255 -4.38 -2.05 1.08
N PRO A 256 -5.35 -2.96 0.92
CA PRO A 256 -5.23 -4.31 1.45
C PRO A 256 -4.16 -5.13 0.73
N ASN A 257 -3.50 -6.00 1.50
CA ASN A 257 -2.65 -7.10 1.00
C ASN A 257 -1.53 -6.68 0.05
N LYS A 258 -1.01 -5.46 0.23
CA LYS A 258 0.14 -4.92 -0.49
C LYS A 258 1.00 -4.09 0.45
N ARG A 259 2.31 -4.17 0.25
CA ARG A 259 3.31 -3.41 1.00
C ARG A 259 4.20 -2.60 0.07
N THR A 260 4.90 -1.62 0.62
CA THR A 260 5.87 -0.76 -0.05
C THR A 260 7.15 -0.69 0.78
N GLY A 261 8.13 0.12 0.40
CA GLY A 261 9.34 0.28 1.19
C GLY A 261 10.23 -0.96 1.19
N GLY A 262 11.04 -1.08 2.24
CA GLY A 262 12.05 -2.12 2.39
C GLY A 262 13.41 -1.73 1.82
N VAL A 263 14.45 -2.40 2.30
CA VAL A 263 15.85 -2.19 1.88
C VAL A 263 16.36 -3.47 1.22
N VAL A 264 16.97 -3.31 0.04
CA VAL A 264 17.62 -4.41 -0.69
C VAL A 264 19.07 -4.04 -0.93
N LEU A 265 20.00 -4.83 -0.41
CA LEU A 265 21.44 -4.64 -0.57
C LEU A 265 22.01 -5.77 -1.42
N GLY A 266 22.93 -5.45 -2.32
CA GLY A 266 23.75 -6.49 -2.91
C GLY A 266 25.01 -5.99 -3.58
N SER A 267 25.99 -6.88 -3.79
CA SER A 267 27.20 -6.51 -4.54
C SER A 267 26.85 -6.20 -6.00
N THR A 268 25.87 -6.92 -6.54
CA THR A 268 25.26 -6.67 -7.85
C THR A 268 23.76 -6.88 -7.77
N ILE A 269 22.98 -5.95 -8.30
CA ILE A 269 21.52 -6.08 -8.43
C ILE A 269 21.15 -6.00 -9.91
N ALA A 270 20.39 -6.99 -10.40
CA ALA A 270 19.97 -7.00 -11.79
C ALA A 270 19.14 -5.75 -12.13
N PRO A 271 19.39 -5.04 -13.26
CA PRO A 271 18.78 -3.72 -13.52
C PRO A 271 17.25 -3.69 -13.50
N ILE A 272 16.61 -4.75 -14.00
CA ILE A 272 15.14 -4.84 -14.00
C ILE A 272 14.60 -4.96 -12.56
N PHE A 273 15.28 -5.75 -11.72
CA PHE A 273 14.90 -5.93 -10.33
C PHE A 273 15.13 -4.64 -9.53
N PHE A 274 16.27 -3.96 -9.78
CA PHE A 274 16.58 -2.65 -9.22
C PHE A 274 15.48 -1.63 -9.51
N ALA A 275 15.13 -1.42 -10.79
CA ALA A 275 14.07 -0.49 -11.18
C ALA A 275 12.70 -0.88 -10.60
N THR A 276 12.38 -2.18 -10.54
CA THR A 276 11.11 -2.65 -9.95
C THR A 276 11.06 -2.37 -8.44
N ALA A 277 12.20 -2.47 -7.74
CA ALA A 277 12.31 -2.12 -6.33
C ALA A 277 12.07 -0.61 -6.12
N GLU A 278 12.72 0.25 -6.90
CA GLU A 278 12.52 1.71 -6.85
C GLU A 278 11.07 2.11 -7.15
N ASP A 279 10.48 1.57 -8.22
CA ASP A 279 9.09 1.84 -8.63
C ASP A 279 8.06 1.43 -7.57
N SER A 280 8.42 0.51 -6.68
CA SER A 280 7.57 0.04 -5.58
C SER A 280 7.90 0.70 -4.24
N GLY A 281 8.80 1.68 -4.22
CA GLY A 281 9.16 2.49 -3.06
C GLY A 281 10.25 1.87 -2.17
N ALA A 282 10.91 0.79 -2.59
CA ALA A 282 12.06 0.23 -1.86
C ALA A 282 13.34 1.05 -2.10
N LEU A 283 14.34 0.82 -1.25
CA LEU A 283 15.69 1.37 -1.38
C LEU A 283 16.68 0.25 -1.80
N PRO A 284 16.85 -0.02 -3.11
CA PRO A 284 17.90 -0.91 -3.59
C PRO A 284 19.26 -0.19 -3.60
N LEU A 285 20.30 -0.82 -3.04
CA LEU A 285 21.65 -0.27 -2.97
C LEU A 285 22.67 -1.32 -3.43
N GLU A 286 23.55 -0.92 -4.36
CA GLU A 286 24.71 -1.71 -4.74
C GLU A 286 25.93 -1.32 -3.89
N LEU A 287 26.45 -2.26 -3.09
CA LEU A 287 27.62 -2.06 -2.21
C LEU A 287 28.26 -3.40 -1.86
N ASP A 288 29.49 -3.38 -1.34
CA ASP A 288 30.14 -4.62 -0.86
C ASP A 288 29.41 -5.18 0.37
N VAL A 289 28.84 -6.38 0.20
CA VAL A 289 28.11 -7.12 1.23
C VAL A 289 28.87 -8.34 1.75
N THR A 290 30.16 -8.47 1.44
CA THR A 290 31.00 -9.64 1.81
C THR A 290 31.10 -9.81 3.32
N ASN A 291 31.15 -8.71 4.08
CA ASN A 291 31.28 -8.74 5.54
C ASN A 291 29.92 -8.70 6.27
N MET A 292 28.79 -8.77 5.55
CA MET A 292 27.45 -8.78 6.12
C MET A 292 26.94 -10.20 6.28
N ASN A 293 26.69 -10.62 7.52
CA ASN A 293 26.23 -11.96 7.85
C ASN A 293 24.76 -11.95 8.28
N MET A 294 24.11 -13.11 8.17
CA MET A 294 22.75 -13.30 8.64
C MET A 294 22.58 -12.84 10.09
N GLY A 295 21.68 -11.89 10.31
CA GLY A 295 21.35 -11.34 11.61
C GLY A 295 22.26 -10.21 12.10
N ASP A 296 23.27 -9.78 11.34
CA ASP A 296 24.01 -8.57 11.68
C ASP A 296 23.05 -7.37 11.75
N VAL A 297 23.32 -6.44 12.66
CA VAL A 297 22.58 -5.17 12.76
C VAL A 297 23.50 -4.09 12.25
N ILE A 298 23.10 -3.44 11.16
CA ILE A 298 23.90 -2.43 10.48
C ILE A 298 23.16 -1.10 10.40
N ASP A 299 23.93 -0.02 10.40
CA ASP A 299 23.47 1.35 10.16
C ASP A 299 23.82 1.76 8.72
N ILE A 300 22.81 2.07 7.92
CA ILE A 300 22.96 2.63 6.57
C ILE A 300 22.82 4.15 6.67
N TYR A 301 23.74 4.90 6.06
CA TYR A 301 23.73 6.35 5.99
C TYR A 301 23.55 6.80 4.53
N PRO A 302 22.29 6.92 4.03
CA PRO A 302 22.02 7.11 2.61
C PRO A 302 22.72 8.35 2.02
N TYR A 303 22.72 9.47 2.74
CA TYR A 303 23.33 10.73 2.27
C TYR A 303 24.87 10.74 2.33
N LYS A 304 25.47 9.81 3.08
CA LYS A 304 26.93 9.67 3.18
C LYS A 304 27.48 8.60 2.24
N GLY A 305 26.64 7.68 1.78
CA GLY A 305 27.07 6.52 1.00
C GLY A 305 27.87 5.51 1.84
N GLU A 306 27.48 5.32 3.10
CA GLU A 306 28.18 4.45 4.05
C GLU A 306 27.21 3.42 4.67
N ALA A 307 27.73 2.24 5.01
CA ALA A 307 27.04 1.21 5.81
C ALA A 307 28.03 0.59 6.80
N HIS A 308 27.66 0.47 8.07
CA HIS A 308 28.50 -0.02 9.18
C HIS A 308 27.77 -1.01 10.07
#